data_AF-A0A925D626-F1
#
_entry.id   AF-A0A925D626-F1
#
_cell.length_a   1.000
_cell.length_b   1.000
_cell.length_c   1.000
_cell.angle_alpha   90.00
_cell.angle_beta   90.00
_cell.angle_gamma   90.00
#
_symmetry.space_group_name_H-M   'P 1'
#
loop_
_entity.id
_entity.type
_entity.pdbx_description
1 polymer ?
#
loop_
_entity_poly.entity_id
_entity_poly.type
_entity_poly.pdbx_seq_one_letter_code
_entity_poly.pdbx_strand_id
1 'polypeptide(L)'
;QALQERLLSNKKLESVPFDPAEFREANEVPPQSAFLLLDREVPPYAEGVTADQIPIILGELQLFGKQTDRSARVEFSTLKTADFDAKIAALQAVLAPDAAASEGEEVTGKITRLGAALASNWRLPDAMPLPERKNLLDAHHTHVLTSVFPDLPQGVLDGKSLRQAAGDASLQARALAVILLMDLAEPEERPEFNQIRKSLGLPTVETLDPTGLRVASLSPVRLTRLDVKKLADNDLLTVYQRGILYSAGRLLRKVGPELVSRPSLKGKVDYAGVYEMLARLSGNSDQAIEYIQKAQEIAASGGESPARYLMAEIPLRLERREVDEFRRLFERLSTKHIKEPGVAQSLQMLLYQLGILRPDGSMATPGAAPPGGPPPGAAPATGLWTPDQGASAAAAPAAGGKSKLWVPGMD
;
A
#
# COMPACT_ATOMS: atom_id res chain seq x y z
N GLN A 1 -19.36 -22.61 -24.23
CA GLN A 1 -20.68 -22.04 -23.86
C GLN A 1 -21.27 -22.77 -22.65
N ALA A 2 -21.59 -24.08 -22.73
CA ALA A 2 -22.12 -24.83 -21.58
C ALA A 2 -21.22 -24.82 -20.32
N LEU A 3 -19.89 -24.98 -20.49
CA LEU A 3 -18.94 -24.85 -19.37
C LEU A 3 -19.02 -23.46 -18.72
N GLN A 4 -19.02 -22.39 -19.52
CA GLN A 4 -19.06 -21.01 -19.02
C GLN A 4 -20.33 -20.73 -18.20
N GLU A 5 -21.49 -21.20 -18.65
CA GLU A 5 -22.75 -21.08 -17.90
C GLU A 5 -22.73 -21.85 -16.58
N ARG A 6 -22.09 -23.03 -16.55
CA ARG A 6 -21.87 -23.80 -15.31
C ARG A 6 -20.93 -23.07 -14.35
N LEU A 7 -19.85 -22.48 -14.86
CA LEU A 7 -18.92 -21.71 -14.02
C LEU A 7 -19.62 -20.49 -13.41
N LEU A 8 -20.42 -19.76 -14.20
CA LEU A 8 -21.18 -18.59 -13.74
C LEU A 8 -22.25 -18.91 -12.69
N SER A 9 -22.77 -20.14 -12.67
CA SER A 9 -23.79 -20.58 -11.71
C SER A 9 -23.20 -21.29 -10.48
N ASN A 10 -21.89 -21.52 -10.45
CA ASN A 10 -21.23 -22.20 -9.33
C ASN A 10 -20.94 -21.21 -8.21
N LYS A 11 -21.52 -21.45 -7.03
CA LYS A 11 -21.39 -20.56 -5.87
C LYS A 11 -19.99 -20.54 -5.21
N LYS A 12 -19.10 -21.45 -5.60
CA LYS A 12 -17.68 -21.42 -5.23
C LYS A 12 -16.82 -20.64 -6.23
N LEU A 13 -17.41 -20.15 -7.32
CA LEU A 13 -16.75 -19.29 -8.28
C LEU A 13 -17.34 -17.89 -8.19
N GLU A 14 -16.46 -16.91 -8.14
CA GLU A 14 -16.85 -15.51 -8.17
C GLU A 14 -16.29 -14.85 -9.42
N SER A 15 -17.15 -14.25 -10.23
CA SER A 15 -16.72 -13.57 -11.45
C SER A 15 -15.85 -12.36 -11.13
N VAL A 16 -14.70 -12.29 -11.78
CA VAL A 16 -13.78 -11.15 -11.68
C VAL A 16 -13.96 -10.28 -12.93
N PRO A 17 -14.30 -8.99 -12.77
CA PRO A 17 -14.27 -8.07 -13.91
C PRO A 17 -12.82 -7.81 -14.32
N PHE A 18 -12.54 -7.80 -15.62
CA PHE A 18 -11.23 -7.45 -16.19
C PHE A 18 -11.42 -6.53 -17.40
N ASP A 19 -10.42 -5.72 -17.72
CA ASP A 19 -10.41 -4.91 -18.93
C ASP A 19 -9.72 -5.66 -20.07
N PRO A 20 -10.43 -6.04 -21.16
CA PRO A 20 -9.81 -6.70 -22.30
C PRO A 20 -8.76 -5.83 -23.04
N ALA A 21 -8.67 -4.53 -22.76
CA ALA A 21 -7.63 -3.67 -23.32
C ALA A 21 -6.25 -4.00 -22.75
N GLU A 22 -6.14 -4.32 -21.46
CA GLU A 22 -4.86 -4.63 -20.79
C GLU A 22 -4.14 -5.81 -21.45
N PHE A 23 -4.88 -6.87 -21.78
CA PHE A 23 -4.34 -8.04 -22.50
C PHE A 23 -3.86 -7.68 -23.91
N ARG A 24 -4.61 -6.83 -24.62
CA ARG A 24 -4.24 -6.41 -25.98
C ARG A 24 -2.97 -5.57 -25.99
N GLU A 25 -2.77 -4.71 -25.00
CA GLU A 25 -1.52 -3.95 -24.83
C GLU A 25 -0.31 -4.86 -24.58
N ALA A 26 -0.52 -5.98 -23.89
CA ALA A 26 0.48 -7.02 -23.69
C ALA A 26 0.69 -7.95 -24.91
N ASN A 27 -0.02 -7.72 -26.03
CA ASN A 27 -0.12 -8.63 -27.18
C ASN A 27 -0.64 -10.04 -26.81
N GLU A 28 -1.46 -10.13 -25.78
CA GLU A 28 -2.13 -11.34 -25.32
C GLU A 28 -3.60 -11.34 -25.73
N VAL A 29 -4.17 -12.55 -25.87
CA VAL A 29 -5.60 -12.69 -26.12
C VAL A 29 -6.32 -12.69 -24.79
N PRO A 30 -7.34 -11.82 -24.57
CA PRO A 30 -8.06 -11.78 -23.31
C PRO A 30 -8.85 -13.08 -23.06
N PRO A 31 -9.03 -13.47 -21.79
CA PRO A 31 -9.94 -14.56 -21.45
C PRO A 31 -11.39 -14.19 -21.83
N GLN A 32 -12.24 -15.21 -21.98
CA GLN A 32 -13.69 -15.01 -22.12
C GLN A 32 -14.34 -14.66 -20.78
N SER A 33 -13.79 -15.19 -19.69
CA SER A 33 -14.25 -14.95 -18.32
C SER A 33 -13.15 -15.30 -17.34
N ALA A 34 -13.08 -14.57 -16.23
CA ALA A 34 -12.16 -14.82 -15.11
C ALA A 34 -12.96 -15.01 -13.82
N PHE A 35 -12.47 -15.88 -12.94
CA PHE A 35 -13.13 -16.23 -11.68
C PHE A 35 -12.12 -16.39 -10.54
N LEU A 36 -12.54 -16.08 -9.31
CA LEU A 36 -11.87 -16.58 -8.10
C LEU A 36 -12.48 -17.93 -7.72
N LEU A 37 -11.65 -18.94 -7.48
CA LEU A 37 -12.07 -20.21 -6.90
C LEU A 37 -11.98 -20.14 -5.37
N LEU A 38 -13.08 -20.46 -4.70
CA LEU A 38 -13.18 -20.44 -3.24
C LEU A 38 -13.26 -21.86 -2.66
N ASP A 39 -12.79 -22.05 -1.43
CA ASP A 39 -12.95 -23.30 -0.70
C ASP A 39 -14.43 -23.57 -0.33
N ARG A 40 -15.18 -22.50 -0.07
CA ARG A 40 -16.61 -22.49 0.28
C ARG A 40 -17.33 -21.25 -0.27
N GLU A 41 -18.66 -21.26 -0.17
CA GLU A 41 -19.50 -20.13 -0.59
C GLU A 41 -19.32 -18.93 0.34
N VAL A 42 -19.40 -17.72 -0.21
CA VAL A 42 -19.42 -16.48 0.58
C VAL A 42 -20.70 -16.45 1.43
N PRO A 43 -20.61 -16.26 2.76
CA PRO A 43 -21.79 -16.13 3.60
C PRO A 43 -22.68 -14.96 3.13
N PRO A 44 -24.03 -15.13 3.13
CA PRO A 44 -24.95 -14.07 2.73
C PRO A 44 -25.10 -12.97 3.80
N TYR A 45 -24.48 -13.15 4.96
CA TYR A 45 -24.49 -12.21 6.08
C TYR A 45 -23.06 -11.73 6.37
N ALA A 46 -22.97 -10.51 6.92
CA ALA A 46 -21.71 -9.90 7.31
C ALA A 46 -21.50 -9.83 8.82
N GLU A 47 -22.59 -9.63 9.57
CA GLU A 47 -22.54 -9.45 11.02
C GLU A 47 -22.18 -10.75 11.74
N GLY A 48 -21.17 -10.67 12.61
CA GLY A 48 -20.76 -11.79 13.47
C GLY A 48 -20.00 -12.91 12.76
N VAL A 49 -19.54 -12.67 11.53
CA VAL A 49 -18.71 -13.64 10.78
C VAL A 49 -17.36 -13.81 11.48
N THR A 50 -17.03 -15.05 11.82
CA THR A 50 -15.74 -15.41 12.44
C THR A 50 -14.71 -15.83 11.39
N ALA A 51 -13.42 -15.77 11.73
CA ALA A 51 -12.32 -16.04 10.80
C ALA A 51 -12.40 -17.43 10.13
N ASP A 52 -12.89 -18.45 10.83
CA ASP A 52 -13.07 -19.81 10.32
C ASP A 52 -14.27 -19.97 9.37
N GLN A 53 -15.17 -18.98 9.33
CA GLN A 53 -16.31 -18.95 8.42
C GLN A 53 -16.01 -18.20 7.11
N ILE A 54 -14.94 -17.42 7.07
CA ILE A 54 -14.54 -16.64 5.90
C ILE A 54 -13.98 -17.57 4.82
N PRO A 55 -14.49 -17.51 3.58
CA PRO A 55 -13.93 -18.27 2.48
C PRO A 55 -12.49 -17.90 2.16
N ILE A 56 -11.72 -18.91 1.76
CA ILE A 56 -10.35 -18.78 1.30
C ILE A 56 -10.33 -18.88 -0.22
N ILE A 57 -9.68 -17.92 -0.86
CA ILE A 57 -9.37 -17.90 -2.28
C ILE A 57 -8.28 -18.94 -2.54
N LEU A 58 -8.64 -19.98 -3.28
CA LEU A 58 -7.76 -21.08 -3.68
C LEU A 58 -6.91 -20.71 -4.90
N GLY A 59 -7.39 -19.81 -5.76
CA GLY A 59 -6.67 -19.31 -6.93
C GLY A 59 -7.58 -18.59 -7.92
N GLU A 60 -6.99 -18.08 -8.99
CA GLU A 60 -7.69 -17.42 -10.08
C GLU A 60 -7.83 -18.38 -11.27
N LEU A 61 -9.02 -18.45 -11.85
CA LEU A 61 -9.37 -19.30 -12.98
C LEU A 61 -9.74 -18.42 -14.18
N GLN A 62 -9.04 -18.61 -15.30
CA GLN A 62 -9.30 -17.90 -16.55
C GLN A 62 -9.71 -18.89 -17.65
N LEU A 63 -10.85 -18.62 -18.29
CA LEU A 63 -11.37 -19.45 -19.37
C LEU A 63 -11.06 -18.81 -20.72
N PHE A 64 -10.35 -19.52 -21.58
CA PHE A 64 -10.04 -19.09 -22.94
C PHE A 64 -10.83 -19.89 -23.96
N GLY A 65 -11.39 -19.18 -24.95
CA GLY A 65 -11.97 -19.79 -26.13
C GLY A 65 -10.91 -20.41 -27.04
N LYS A 66 -11.36 -21.15 -28.06
CA LYS A 66 -10.49 -21.65 -29.12
C LYS A 66 -9.86 -20.49 -29.89
N GLN A 67 -8.55 -20.56 -30.11
CA GLN A 67 -7.76 -19.61 -30.89
C GLN A 67 -7.30 -20.28 -32.21
N THR A 68 -6.71 -19.49 -33.11
CA THR A 68 -6.23 -20.01 -34.41
C THR A 68 -5.14 -21.07 -34.24
N ASP A 69 -4.28 -20.90 -33.23
CA ASP A 69 -3.11 -21.72 -32.91
C ASP A 69 -3.24 -22.52 -31.60
N ARG A 70 -4.30 -22.30 -30.81
CA ARG A 70 -4.49 -22.97 -29.50
C ARG A 70 -5.91 -23.49 -29.30
N SER A 71 -6.01 -24.64 -28.63
CA SER A 71 -7.29 -25.17 -28.16
C SER A 71 -7.93 -24.27 -27.09
N ALA A 72 -9.24 -24.42 -26.89
CA ALA A 72 -9.91 -23.82 -25.74
C ALA A 72 -9.30 -24.43 -24.47
N ARG A 73 -9.05 -23.60 -23.46
CA ARG A 73 -8.29 -24.00 -22.27
C ARG A 73 -8.75 -23.23 -21.03
N VAL A 74 -8.42 -23.79 -19.88
CA VAL A 74 -8.53 -23.12 -18.58
C VAL A 74 -7.14 -22.94 -18.02
N GLU A 75 -6.82 -21.72 -17.62
CA GLU A 75 -5.60 -21.42 -16.88
C GLU A 75 -5.97 -21.20 -15.42
N PHE A 76 -5.24 -21.83 -14.50
CA PHE A 76 -5.46 -21.69 -13.06
C PHE A 76 -4.16 -21.24 -12.37
N SER A 77 -4.22 -20.05 -11.81
CA SER A 77 -3.09 -19.41 -11.13
C SER A 77 -3.26 -19.53 -9.62
N THR A 78 -2.30 -20.17 -8.95
CA THR A 78 -2.30 -20.30 -7.49
C THR A 78 -0.89 -20.42 -6.91
N LEU A 79 -0.77 -20.15 -5.61
CA LEU A 79 0.45 -20.39 -4.85
C LEU A 79 0.63 -21.88 -4.55
N LYS A 80 1.81 -22.40 -4.87
CA LYS A 80 2.23 -23.77 -4.53
C LYS A 80 2.65 -23.85 -3.06
N THR A 81 1.66 -24.11 -2.21
CA THR A 81 1.76 -24.29 -0.75
C THR A 81 1.48 -25.75 -0.37
N ALA A 82 1.51 -26.08 0.93
CA ALA A 82 1.30 -27.46 1.40
C ALA A 82 -0.08 -28.05 1.02
N ASP A 83 -1.06 -27.18 0.74
CA ASP A 83 -2.42 -27.50 0.31
C ASP A 83 -2.60 -27.46 -1.22
N PHE A 84 -1.52 -27.39 -2.01
CA PHE A 84 -1.59 -27.27 -3.47
C PHE A 84 -2.42 -28.39 -4.13
N ASP A 85 -2.21 -29.64 -3.75
CA ASP A 85 -2.97 -30.77 -4.32
C ASP A 85 -4.48 -30.66 -4.01
N ALA A 86 -4.84 -30.14 -2.84
CA ALA A 86 -6.24 -29.91 -2.47
C ALA A 86 -6.86 -28.78 -3.31
N LYS A 87 -6.09 -27.74 -3.64
CA LYS A 87 -6.53 -26.67 -4.56
C LYS A 87 -6.78 -27.22 -5.97
N ILE A 88 -5.88 -28.07 -6.47
CA ILE A 88 -6.05 -28.72 -7.77
C ILE A 88 -7.28 -29.63 -7.76
N ALA A 89 -7.50 -30.41 -6.70
CA ALA A 89 -8.70 -31.23 -6.58
C ALA A 89 -10.00 -30.39 -6.59
N ALA A 90 -10.01 -29.24 -5.91
CA ALA A 90 -11.14 -28.31 -5.92
C ALA A 90 -11.41 -27.75 -7.32
N LEU A 91 -10.36 -27.37 -8.06
CA LEU A 91 -10.47 -26.94 -9.45
C LEU A 91 -11.11 -28.03 -10.32
N GLN A 92 -10.59 -29.26 -10.23
CA GLN A 92 -11.08 -30.40 -11.02
C GLN A 92 -12.57 -30.69 -10.74
N ALA A 93 -13.00 -30.58 -9.49
CA ALA A 93 -14.40 -30.76 -9.12
C ALA A 93 -15.33 -29.71 -9.77
N VAL A 94 -14.87 -28.46 -9.91
CA VAL A 94 -15.63 -27.38 -10.54
C VAL A 94 -15.66 -27.51 -12.07
N LEU A 95 -14.60 -28.06 -12.66
CA LEU A 95 -14.50 -28.29 -14.10
C LEU A 95 -15.24 -29.56 -14.57
N ALA A 96 -15.56 -30.50 -13.68
CA ALA A 96 -16.24 -31.74 -14.04
C ALA A 96 -17.64 -31.50 -14.68
N PRO A 97 -18.04 -32.31 -15.69
CA PRO A 97 -17.30 -33.43 -16.30
C PRO A 97 -16.33 -33.02 -17.42
N ASP A 98 -16.26 -31.73 -17.77
CA ASP A 98 -15.40 -31.21 -18.87
C ASP A 98 -13.91 -31.11 -18.49
N ALA A 99 -13.55 -31.63 -17.32
CA ALA A 99 -12.20 -31.60 -16.81
C ALA A 99 -11.27 -32.46 -17.67
N ALA A 100 -10.27 -31.83 -18.28
CA ALA A 100 -9.22 -32.50 -19.04
C ALA A 100 -7.95 -32.67 -18.19
N ALA A 101 -7.04 -33.53 -18.65
CA ALA A 101 -5.71 -33.63 -18.06
C ALA A 101 -4.97 -32.27 -18.14
N SER A 102 -4.15 -31.97 -17.14
CA SER A 102 -3.29 -30.78 -17.17
C SER A 102 -2.35 -30.84 -18.37
N GLU A 103 -2.34 -29.76 -19.17
CA GLU A 103 -1.43 -29.61 -20.31
C GLU A 103 -0.02 -29.17 -19.88
N GLY A 104 0.12 -28.59 -18.68
CA GLY A 104 1.39 -28.13 -18.13
C GLY A 104 1.26 -27.34 -16.83
N GLU A 105 2.40 -27.14 -16.16
CA GLU A 105 2.57 -26.26 -15.00
C GLU A 105 3.73 -25.29 -15.31
N GLU A 106 3.51 -24.00 -15.11
CA GLU A 106 4.53 -22.96 -15.27
C GLU A 106 4.68 -22.14 -13.98
N VAL A 107 5.93 -21.80 -13.63
CA VAL A 107 6.23 -20.96 -12.48
C VAL A 107 6.38 -19.51 -12.93
N THR A 108 5.38 -18.68 -12.65
CA THR A 108 5.36 -17.25 -13.03
C THR A 108 6.04 -16.33 -12.00
N GLY A 109 6.27 -16.81 -10.79
CA GLY A 109 6.87 -16.01 -9.72
C GLY A 109 7.22 -16.79 -8.47
N LYS A 110 7.81 -16.10 -7.49
CA LYS A 110 8.15 -16.67 -6.18
C LYS A 110 7.77 -15.69 -5.08
N ILE A 111 7.19 -16.21 -4.02
CA ILE A 111 6.94 -15.50 -2.75
C ILE A 111 7.62 -16.27 -1.62
N THR A 112 8.00 -15.55 -0.56
CA THR A 112 8.51 -16.21 0.65
C THR A 112 7.36 -16.97 1.33
N ARG A 113 7.68 -18.04 2.06
CA ARG A 113 6.65 -18.78 2.83
C ARG A 113 5.93 -17.88 3.84
N LEU A 114 6.65 -16.92 4.42
CA LEU A 114 6.07 -15.95 5.35
C LEU A 114 5.15 -14.98 4.62
N GLY A 115 5.56 -14.49 3.44
CA GLY A 115 4.69 -13.67 2.58
C GLY A 115 3.41 -14.40 2.20
N ALA A 116 3.49 -15.69 1.88
CA ALA A 116 2.31 -16.52 1.61
C ALA A 116 1.40 -16.70 2.83
N ALA A 117 1.96 -16.82 4.04
CA ALA A 117 1.19 -16.92 5.28
C ALA A 117 0.53 -15.57 5.67
N LEU A 118 1.22 -14.45 5.40
CA LEU A 118 0.70 -13.10 5.65
C LEU A 118 -0.34 -12.66 4.62
N ALA A 119 -0.24 -13.16 3.39
CA ALA A 119 -1.24 -12.94 2.36
C ALA A 119 -2.59 -13.48 2.84
N SER A 120 -3.47 -12.57 3.24
CA SER A 120 -4.82 -12.91 3.66
C SER A 120 -5.63 -13.21 2.40
N ASN A 121 -5.66 -14.48 1.98
CA ASN A 121 -6.41 -14.92 0.80
C ASN A 121 -7.91 -15.05 1.13
N TRP A 122 -8.48 -14.07 1.82
CA TRP A 122 -9.86 -14.11 2.30
C TRP A 122 -10.81 -13.40 1.34
N ARG A 123 -11.95 -14.02 1.04
CA ARG A 123 -13.08 -13.34 0.39
C ARG A 123 -14.10 -12.91 1.44
N LEU A 124 -13.90 -11.69 1.98
CA LEU A 124 -14.80 -11.09 2.98
C LEU A 124 -16.15 -10.72 2.36
N PRO A 125 -17.31 -10.91 3.04
CA PRO A 125 -18.61 -10.48 2.52
C PRO A 125 -18.68 -8.99 2.13
N ASP A 126 -19.36 -8.67 1.03
CA ASP A 126 -19.42 -7.29 0.52
C ASP A 126 -20.05 -6.29 1.50
N ALA A 127 -21.07 -6.74 2.23
CA ALA A 127 -21.76 -5.93 3.22
C ALA A 127 -20.96 -5.72 4.52
N MET A 128 -19.79 -6.36 4.69
CA MET A 128 -19.00 -6.24 5.92
C MET A 128 -18.48 -4.81 6.12
N PRO A 129 -18.80 -4.15 7.25
CA PRO A 129 -18.32 -2.81 7.56
C PRO A 129 -16.78 -2.72 7.57
N LEU A 130 -16.23 -1.61 7.06
CA LEU A 130 -14.77 -1.40 7.02
C LEU A 130 -14.05 -1.59 8.36
N PRO A 131 -14.58 -1.11 9.51
CA PRO A 131 -13.91 -1.34 10.80
C PRO A 131 -13.82 -2.82 11.18
N GLU A 132 -14.86 -3.61 10.87
CA GLU A 132 -14.89 -5.05 11.14
C GLU A 132 -13.91 -5.80 10.24
N ARG A 133 -13.85 -5.45 8.94
CA ARG A 133 -12.83 -5.97 8.02
C ARG A 133 -11.43 -5.73 8.53
N LYS A 134 -11.14 -4.50 8.97
CA LYS A 134 -9.83 -4.14 9.53
C LYS A 134 -9.49 -4.99 10.76
N ASN A 135 -10.42 -5.11 11.71
CA ASN A 135 -10.21 -5.90 12.92
C ASN A 135 -9.90 -7.37 12.60
N LEU A 136 -10.62 -7.97 11.64
CA LEU A 136 -10.39 -9.35 11.19
C LEU A 136 -9.00 -9.53 10.56
N LEU A 137 -8.60 -8.61 9.67
CA LEU A 137 -7.28 -8.64 9.03
C LEU A 137 -6.15 -8.43 10.05
N ASP A 138 -6.32 -7.50 11.01
CA ASP A 138 -5.35 -7.26 12.09
C ASP A 138 -5.25 -8.48 13.02
N ALA A 139 -6.37 -9.16 13.32
CA ALA A 139 -6.38 -10.39 14.10
C ALA A 139 -5.68 -11.55 13.37
N HIS A 140 -5.92 -11.71 12.06
CA HIS A 140 -5.22 -12.69 11.23
C HIS A 140 -3.72 -12.42 11.22
N HIS A 141 -3.32 -11.16 10.97
CA HIS A 141 -1.92 -10.78 10.97
C HIS A 141 -1.25 -11.09 12.31
N THR A 142 -1.92 -10.75 13.43
CA THR A 142 -1.45 -11.07 14.78
C THR A 142 -1.29 -12.57 15.00
N HIS A 143 -2.25 -13.38 14.55
CA HIS A 143 -2.17 -14.83 14.63
C HIS A 143 -0.98 -15.38 13.84
N VAL A 144 -0.79 -14.94 12.59
CA VAL A 144 0.35 -15.37 11.76
C VAL A 144 1.67 -15.02 12.43
N LEU A 145 1.84 -13.79 12.93
CA LEU A 145 3.08 -13.35 13.57
C LEU A 145 3.38 -14.12 14.87
N THR A 146 2.37 -14.40 15.69
CA THR A 146 2.57 -15.00 17.02
C THR A 146 2.56 -16.53 17.02
N SER A 147 1.86 -17.15 16.06
CA SER A 147 1.62 -18.60 16.04
C SER A 147 2.26 -19.32 14.86
N VAL A 148 2.34 -18.70 13.68
CA VAL A 148 2.85 -19.37 12.46
C VAL A 148 4.32 -19.01 12.22
N PHE A 149 4.65 -17.73 12.24
CA PHE A 149 5.98 -17.21 11.94
C PHE A 149 7.11 -17.80 12.82
N PRO A 150 6.92 -18.03 14.15
CA PRO A 150 7.98 -18.60 14.98
C PRO A 150 8.36 -20.03 14.59
N ASP A 151 7.42 -20.77 14.01
CA ASP A 151 7.54 -22.19 13.68
C ASP A 151 7.80 -22.44 12.19
N LEU A 152 7.68 -21.39 11.36
CA LEU A 152 7.92 -21.48 9.93
C LEU A 152 9.42 -21.67 9.60
N PRO A 153 9.81 -22.72 8.86
CA PRO A 153 11.21 -22.92 8.46
C PRO A 153 11.68 -21.88 7.44
N GLN A 154 12.86 -21.28 7.67
CA GLN A 154 13.39 -20.19 6.86
C GLN A 154 14.79 -20.48 6.31
N GLY A 155 15.02 -20.19 5.02
CA GLY A 155 16.31 -20.42 4.37
C GLY A 155 17.47 -19.64 5.01
N VAL A 156 17.23 -18.41 5.47
CA VAL A 156 18.24 -17.58 6.16
C VAL A 156 18.68 -18.17 7.52
N LEU A 157 17.91 -19.11 8.05
CA LEU A 157 18.19 -19.85 9.28
C LEU A 157 18.58 -21.31 8.98
N ASP A 158 19.17 -21.56 7.80
CA ASP A 158 19.61 -22.88 7.35
C ASP A 158 18.47 -23.92 7.33
N GLY A 159 17.26 -23.46 6.98
CA GLY A 159 16.06 -24.27 6.95
C GLY A 159 15.42 -24.52 8.31
N LYS A 160 15.94 -23.93 9.40
CA LYS A 160 15.31 -23.99 10.74
C LYS A 160 14.23 -22.92 10.90
N SER A 161 13.34 -23.12 11.87
CA SER A 161 12.40 -22.10 12.33
C SER A 161 13.06 -21.11 13.30
N LEU A 162 12.40 -19.99 13.63
CA LEU A 162 12.89 -19.08 14.66
C LEU A 162 12.98 -19.77 16.03
N ARG A 163 12.03 -20.64 16.35
CA ARG A 163 12.03 -21.42 17.60
C ARG A 163 13.24 -22.33 17.71
N GLN A 164 13.59 -23.01 16.63
CA GLN A 164 14.78 -23.85 16.57
C GLN A 164 16.06 -23.01 16.58
N ALA A 165 16.11 -21.90 15.84
CA ALA A 165 17.26 -21.02 15.76
C ALA A 165 17.53 -20.28 17.09
N ALA A 166 16.51 -19.99 17.89
CA ALA A 166 16.66 -19.34 19.19
C ALA A 166 17.45 -20.21 20.19
N GLY A 167 17.35 -21.54 20.09
CA GLY A 167 18.13 -22.48 20.89
C GLY A 167 19.56 -22.72 20.38
N ASP A 168 19.93 -22.17 19.23
CA ASP A 168 21.23 -22.37 18.58
C ASP A 168 22.04 -21.07 18.62
N ALA A 169 23.08 -21.02 19.46
CA ALA A 169 23.91 -19.84 19.64
C ALA A 169 24.51 -19.31 18.32
N SER A 170 24.75 -20.17 17.33
CA SER A 170 25.28 -19.76 16.02
C SER A 170 24.24 -19.06 15.14
N LEU A 171 22.94 -19.23 15.44
CA LEU A 171 21.82 -18.70 14.67
C LEU A 171 21.03 -17.61 15.39
N GLN A 172 21.21 -17.43 16.70
CA GLN A 172 20.49 -16.42 17.50
C GLN A 172 20.59 -15.01 16.91
N ALA A 173 21.77 -14.58 16.46
CA ALA A 173 21.95 -13.27 15.83
C ALA A 173 21.13 -13.13 14.53
N ARG A 174 21.06 -14.19 13.72
CA ARG A 174 20.24 -14.21 12.49
C ARG A 174 18.75 -14.23 12.82
N ALA A 175 18.34 -14.98 13.85
CA ALA A 175 16.95 -14.99 14.31
C ALA A 175 16.50 -13.60 14.79
N LEU A 176 17.32 -12.91 15.58
CA LEU A 176 17.06 -11.53 16.00
C LEU A 176 16.99 -10.56 14.82
N ALA A 177 17.87 -10.71 13.83
CA ALA A 177 17.86 -9.90 12.62
C ALA A 177 16.58 -10.11 11.79
N VAL A 178 16.12 -11.36 11.65
CA VAL A 178 14.85 -11.68 10.98
C VAL A 178 13.68 -11.00 11.66
N ILE A 179 13.57 -11.10 13.00
CA ILE A 179 12.48 -10.44 13.75
C ILE A 179 12.59 -8.92 13.61
N LEU A 180 13.80 -8.35 13.64
CA LEU A 180 14.02 -6.91 13.50
C LEU A 180 13.64 -6.39 12.10
N LEU A 181 13.97 -7.13 11.03
CA LEU A 181 13.63 -6.73 9.67
C LEU A 181 12.12 -6.75 9.45
N MET A 182 11.42 -7.75 9.99
CA MET A 182 9.96 -7.81 9.96
C MET A 182 9.34 -6.65 10.74
N ASP A 183 9.84 -6.36 11.94
CA ASP A 183 9.41 -5.22 12.75
C ASP A 183 9.58 -3.90 12.00
N LEU A 184 10.74 -3.67 11.38
CA LEU A 184 11.02 -2.45 10.62
C LEU A 184 10.23 -2.32 9.32
N ALA A 185 9.70 -3.41 8.76
CA ALA A 185 8.84 -3.38 7.59
C ALA A 185 7.43 -2.87 7.93
N GLU A 186 7.02 -2.91 9.20
CA GLU A 186 5.74 -2.38 9.64
C GLU A 186 5.73 -0.84 9.63
N PRO A 187 4.61 -0.22 9.22
CA PRO A 187 4.47 1.23 9.23
C PRO A 187 4.47 1.83 10.65
N GLU A 188 4.13 1.02 11.67
CA GLU A 188 4.01 1.39 13.07
C GLU A 188 4.68 0.36 13.99
N GLU A 189 4.93 0.72 15.26
CA GLU A 189 5.49 -0.23 16.22
C GLU A 189 4.46 -1.30 16.59
N ARG A 190 4.81 -2.58 16.40
CA ARG A 190 3.97 -3.73 16.75
C ARG A 190 4.48 -4.43 18.01
N PRO A 191 3.71 -4.49 19.11
CA PRO A 191 4.15 -5.15 20.34
C PRO A 191 4.39 -6.66 20.17
N GLU A 192 3.78 -7.28 19.16
CA GLU A 192 3.89 -8.70 18.82
C GLU A 192 5.35 -9.13 18.62
N PHE A 193 6.21 -8.27 18.07
CA PHE A 193 7.63 -8.63 17.87
C PHE A 193 8.38 -8.83 19.18
N ASN A 194 8.06 -8.07 20.23
CA ASN A 194 8.60 -8.32 21.55
C ASN A 194 7.93 -9.52 22.24
N GLN A 195 6.66 -9.83 21.94
CA GLN A 195 6.02 -11.06 22.40
C GLN A 195 6.70 -12.30 21.80
N ILE A 196 7.03 -12.27 20.50
CA ILE A 196 7.79 -13.33 19.82
C ILE A 196 9.17 -13.47 20.47
N ARG A 197 9.91 -12.39 20.68
CA ARG A 197 11.23 -12.45 21.34
C ARG A 197 11.13 -13.12 22.72
N LYS A 198 10.15 -12.71 23.54
CA LYS A 198 9.90 -13.30 24.85
C LYS A 198 9.56 -14.80 24.78
N SER A 199 8.68 -15.22 23.86
CA SER A 199 8.28 -16.62 23.73
C SER A 199 9.41 -17.53 23.24
N LEU A 200 10.43 -16.94 22.61
CA LEU A 200 11.65 -17.62 22.14
C LEU A 200 12.84 -17.51 23.10
N GLY A 201 12.68 -16.82 24.24
CA GLY A 201 13.79 -16.56 25.18
C GLY A 201 14.87 -15.64 24.61
N LEU A 202 14.54 -14.80 23.63
CA LEU A 202 15.44 -13.85 22.98
C LEU A 202 15.34 -12.44 23.62
N PRO A 203 16.41 -11.62 23.56
CA PRO A 203 16.39 -10.24 24.05
C PRO A 203 15.31 -9.39 23.36
N THR A 204 14.58 -8.58 24.13
CA THR A 204 13.57 -7.63 23.63
C THR A 204 14.20 -6.32 23.17
N VAL A 205 13.46 -5.59 22.33
CA VAL A 205 13.84 -4.27 21.85
C VAL A 205 13.03 -3.23 22.61
N GLU A 206 13.65 -2.61 23.62
CA GLU A 206 13.00 -1.60 24.46
C GLU A 206 13.15 -0.18 23.87
N THR A 207 12.26 0.71 24.32
CA THR A 207 12.37 2.16 24.11
C THR A 207 13.71 2.65 24.65
N LEU A 208 14.37 3.52 23.88
CA LEU A 208 15.68 4.06 24.18
C LEU A 208 15.56 5.43 24.83
N ASP A 209 16.01 5.55 26.07
CA ASP A 209 16.13 6.85 26.74
C ASP A 209 17.23 7.68 26.04
N PRO A 210 16.93 8.90 25.55
CA PRO A 210 17.92 9.74 24.89
C PRO A 210 18.96 10.35 25.83
N THR A 211 18.76 10.31 27.15
CA THR A 211 19.61 10.98 28.13
C THR A 211 21.07 10.52 28.04
N GLY A 212 21.99 11.47 27.80
CA GLY A 212 23.42 11.18 27.66
C GLY A 212 23.83 10.54 26.32
N LEU A 213 22.89 10.33 25.39
CA LEU A 213 23.19 9.79 24.07
C LEU A 213 23.54 10.91 23.06
N ARG A 214 24.52 10.64 22.20
CA ARG A 214 24.77 11.49 21.02
C ARG A 214 23.79 11.11 19.91
N VAL A 215 22.60 11.73 19.92
CA VAL A 215 21.49 11.43 19.01
C VAL A 215 21.89 11.45 17.53
N ALA A 216 22.72 12.42 17.11
CA ALA A 216 23.23 12.53 15.74
C ALA A 216 24.02 11.30 15.26
N SER A 217 24.59 10.49 16.17
CA SER A 217 25.36 9.29 15.83
C SER A 217 24.55 8.00 15.77
N LEU A 218 23.29 8.02 16.17
CA LEU A 218 22.44 6.83 16.19
C LEU A 218 22.11 6.37 14.77
N SER A 219 22.03 5.06 14.54
CA SER A 219 21.54 4.51 13.27
C SER A 219 20.04 4.79 13.11
N PRO A 220 19.49 4.79 11.87
CA PRO A 220 18.05 4.97 11.64
C PRO A 220 17.18 4.01 12.45
N VAL A 221 17.62 2.76 12.60
CA VAL A 221 16.96 1.72 13.42
C VAL A 221 16.92 2.08 14.90
N ARG A 222 17.94 2.76 15.43
CA ARG A 222 17.94 3.19 16.84
C ARG A 222 17.12 4.46 17.03
N LEU A 223 17.00 5.31 16.01
CA LEU A 223 16.17 6.52 16.08
C LEU A 223 14.70 6.19 16.30
N THR A 224 14.16 5.15 15.65
CA THR A 224 12.75 4.73 15.83
C THR A 224 12.44 4.36 17.28
N ARG A 225 13.44 3.87 18.02
CA ARG A 225 13.28 3.44 19.42
C ARG A 225 13.33 4.57 20.43
N LEU A 226 13.74 5.78 20.06
CA LEU A 226 13.90 6.88 21.01
C LEU A 226 12.59 7.22 21.72
N ASP A 227 12.68 7.50 23.02
CA ASP A 227 11.62 8.22 23.73
C ASP A 227 11.67 9.70 23.31
N VAL A 228 10.89 10.03 22.28
CA VAL A 228 10.91 11.36 21.65
C VAL A 228 10.50 12.48 22.62
N LYS A 229 9.72 12.17 23.65
CA LYS A 229 9.25 13.13 24.66
C LYS A 229 10.40 13.65 25.53
N LYS A 230 11.46 12.84 25.69
CA LYS A 230 12.65 13.19 26.46
C LYS A 230 13.73 13.91 25.65
N LEU A 231 13.57 14.03 24.33
CA LEU A 231 14.55 14.72 23.50
C LEU A 231 14.54 16.23 23.80
N ALA A 232 15.72 16.86 23.83
CA ALA A 232 15.81 18.31 23.74
C ALA A 232 15.40 18.79 22.34
N ASP A 233 14.98 20.05 22.21
CA ASP A 233 14.50 20.62 20.95
C ASP A 233 15.47 20.44 19.77
N ASN A 234 16.76 20.71 19.99
CA ASN A 234 17.79 20.56 18.95
C ASN A 234 17.96 19.10 18.50
N ASP A 235 17.86 18.16 19.43
CA ASP A 235 17.92 16.74 19.11
C ASP A 235 16.64 16.30 18.39
N LEU A 236 15.47 16.77 18.82
CA LEU A 236 14.21 16.46 18.15
C LEU A 236 14.21 16.95 16.69
N LEU A 237 14.71 18.16 16.43
CA LEU A 237 14.92 18.69 15.07
C LEU A 237 15.90 17.83 14.27
N THR A 238 16.99 17.40 14.90
CA THR A 238 17.98 16.51 14.26
C THR A 238 17.33 15.17 13.87
N VAL A 239 16.55 14.57 14.76
CA VAL A 239 15.84 13.31 14.49
C VAL A 239 14.81 13.50 13.37
N TYR A 240 14.07 14.62 13.38
CA TYR A 240 13.10 14.94 12.34
C TYR A 240 13.73 15.07 10.95
N GLN A 241 14.80 15.88 10.83
CA GLN A 241 15.52 16.06 9.58
C GLN A 241 16.08 14.75 9.04
N ARG A 242 16.62 13.90 9.92
CA ARG A 242 17.08 12.56 9.56
C ARG A 242 15.93 11.65 9.15
N GLY A 243 14.78 11.75 9.80
CA GLY A 243 13.57 11.05 9.42
C GLY A 243 13.15 11.38 7.99
N ILE A 244 13.19 12.66 7.60
CA ILE A 244 12.94 13.10 6.22
C ILE A 244 14.01 12.53 5.28
N LEU A 245 15.29 12.73 5.59
CA LEU A 245 16.41 12.30 4.74
C LEU A 245 16.38 10.81 4.41
N TYR A 246 15.99 9.96 5.37
CA TYR A 246 15.92 8.51 5.17
C TYR A 246 14.53 8.03 4.74
N SER A 247 13.57 8.93 4.52
CA SER A 247 12.16 8.57 4.28
C SER A 247 11.60 7.61 5.34
N ALA A 248 11.99 7.80 6.59
CA ALA A 248 11.65 6.90 7.69
C ALA A 248 10.25 7.21 8.25
N GLY A 249 9.20 6.81 7.52
CA GLY A 249 7.80 7.12 7.85
C GLY A 249 7.41 6.76 9.28
N ARG A 250 7.78 5.57 9.78
CA ARG A 250 7.55 5.15 11.17
C ARG A 250 8.15 6.10 12.20
N LEU A 251 9.36 6.61 11.96
CA LEU A 251 10.01 7.61 12.82
C LEU A 251 9.26 8.95 12.75
N LEU A 252 8.89 9.38 11.55
CA LEU A 252 8.19 10.66 11.32
C LEU A 252 6.81 10.69 11.98
N ARG A 253 6.06 9.58 11.99
CA ARG A 253 4.80 9.44 12.75
C ARG A 253 4.98 9.67 14.25
N LYS A 254 6.12 9.25 14.79
CA LYS A 254 6.45 9.38 16.23
C LYS A 254 6.92 10.79 16.58
N VAL A 255 7.77 11.38 15.73
CA VAL A 255 8.42 12.68 15.96
C VAL A 255 7.50 13.86 15.62
N GLY A 256 6.68 13.74 14.58
CA GLY A 256 5.80 14.81 14.10
C GLY A 256 4.86 15.37 15.17
N PRO A 257 4.08 14.53 15.89
CA PRO A 257 3.19 14.99 16.94
C PRO A 257 3.93 15.69 18.09
N GLU A 258 5.10 15.17 18.47
CA GLU A 258 5.94 15.78 19.51
C GLU A 258 6.45 17.15 19.06
N LEU A 259 6.93 17.30 17.81
CA LEU A 259 7.37 18.59 17.27
C LEU A 259 6.30 19.67 17.37
N VAL A 260 5.10 19.40 16.84
CA VAL A 260 4.02 20.41 16.79
C VAL A 260 3.41 20.71 18.15
N SER A 261 3.63 19.83 19.14
CA SER A 261 3.21 20.07 20.53
C SER A 261 4.09 21.05 21.29
N ARG A 262 5.33 21.33 20.84
CA ARG A 262 6.31 22.13 21.58
C ARG A 262 6.23 23.61 21.24
N PRO A 263 5.81 24.52 22.16
CA PRO A 263 5.73 25.95 21.83
C PRO A 263 7.08 26.58 21.46
N SER A 264 8.19 26.08 22.00
CA SER A 264 9.56 26.55 21.77
C SER A 264 10.08 26.34 20.33
N LEU A 265 9.40 25.51 19.56
CA LEU A 265 9.70 25.23 18.15
C LEU A 265 8.81 26.01 17.17
N LYS A 266 7.83 26.77 17.68
CA LYS A 266 6.97 27.61 16.84
C LYS A 266 7.83 28.66 16.12
N GLY A 267 7.66 28.78 14.81
CA GLY A 267 8.45 29.67 13.96
C GLY A 267 9.83 29.15 13.56
N LYS A 268 10.30 28.03 14.14
CA LYS A 268 11.52 27.33 13.71
C LYS A 268 11.21 26.14 12.79
N VAL A 269 9.98 25.66 12.83
CA VAL A 269 9.47 24.53 12.04
C VAL A 269 8.16 24.95 11.39
N ASP A 270 7.99 24.58 10.12
CA ASP A 270 6.69 24.67 9.44
C ASP A 270 5.73 23.62 10.01
N TYR A 271 4.90 24.01 10.99
CA TYR A 271 3.94 23.09 11.61
C TYR A 271 2.88 22.64 10.63
N ALA A 272 2.49 23.50 9.69
CA ALA A 272 1.49 23.15 8.69
C ALA A 272 2.07 22.07 7.74
N GLY A 273 3.34 22.21 7.34
CA GLY A 273 4.08 21.17 6.61
C GLY A 273 4.27 19.87 7.39
N VAL A 274 4.49 19.92 8.71
CA VAL A 274 4.56 18.70 9.55
C VAL A 274 3.20 17.98 9.56
N TYR A 275 2.10 18.70 9.72
CA TYR A 275 0.77 18.09 9.67
C TYR A 275 0.44 17.52 8.29
N GLU A 276 0.80 18.20 7.21
CA GLU A 276 0.68 17.70 5.84
C GLU A 276 1.44 16.37 5.64
N MET A 277 2.67 16.30 6.16
CA MET A 277 3.46 15.07 6.16
C MET A 277 2.78 13.96 6.97
N LEU A 278 2.25 14.26 8.16
CA LEU A 278 1.53 13.28 8.98
C LEU A 278 0.25 12.78 8.27
N ALA A 279 -0.44 13.65 7.54
CA ALA A 279 -1.59 13.26 6.73
C ALA A 279 -1.21 12.26 5.64
N ARG A 280 -0.13 12.51 4.90
CA ARG A 280 0.38 11.57 3.87
C ARG A 280 0.81 10.24 4.45
N LEU A 281 1.36 10.26 5.67
CA LEU A 281 1.75 9.03 6.34
C LEU A 281 0.49 8.29 6.83
N SER A 282 -0.57 8.97 7.27
CA SER A 282 -1.73 8.35 7.90
C SER A 282 -2.29 7.16 7.11
N GLY A 283 -2.51 6.03 7.79
CA GLY A 283 -3.05 4.80 7.18
C GLY A 283 -4.58 4.78 7.07
N ASN A 284 -5.25 5.87 7.44
CA ASN A 284 -6.70 6.01 7.36
C ASN A 284 -7.08 7.45 7.00
N SER A 285 -8.18 7.60 6.27
CA SER A 285 -8.63 8.89 5.73
C SER A 285 -9.16 9.85 6.79
N ASP A 286 -9.76 9.36 7.89
CA ASP A 286 -10.22 10.20 9.00
C ASP A 286 -9.06 10.99 9.62
N GLN A 287 -8.00 10.29 10.04
CA GLN A 287 -6.83 10.91 10.64
C GLN A 287 -6.07 11.79 9.65
N ALA A 288 -6.01 11.39 8.37
CA ALA A 288 -5.40 12.21 7.33
C ALA A 288 -6.12 13.57 7.17
N ILE A 289 -7.46 13.54 7.16
CA ILE A 289 -8.30 14.74 7.09
C ILE A 289 -8.09 15.62 8.32
N GLU A 290 -8.08 15.05 9.53
CA GLU A 290 -7.83 15.82 10.76
C GLU A 290 -6.48 16.57 10.71
N TYR A 291 -5.43 15.91 10.24
CA TYR A 291 -4.12 16.56 10.09
C TYR A 291 -4.13 17.63 8.99
N ILE A 292 -4.76 17.38 7.85
CA ILE A 292 -4.89 18.38 6.78
C ILE A 292 -5.64 19.62 7.27
N GLN A 293 -6.70 19.45 8.05
CA GLN A 293 -7.46 20.56 8.63
C GLN A 293 -6.61 21.38 9.61
N LYS A 294 -5.81 20.73 10.46
CA LYS A 294 -4.83 21.43 11.31
C LYS A 294 -3.81 22.23 10.49
N ALA A 295 -3.35 21.68 9.36
CA ALA A 295 -2.45 22.39 8.45
C ALA A 295 -3.12 23.63 7.82
N GLN A 296 -4.40 23.52 7.42
CA GLN A 296 -5.20 24.63 6.91
C GLN A 296 -5.33 25.76 7.94
N GLU A 297 -5.70 25.41 9.18
CA GLU A 297 -5.87 26.36 10.28
C GLU A 297 -4.58 27.12 10.58
N ILE A 298 -3.45 26.40 10.63
CA ILE A 298 -2.14 27.00 10.89
C ILE A 298 -1.75 27.97 9.79
N ALA A 299 -1.84 27.56 8.52
CA ALA A 299 -1.51 28.47 7.40
C ALA A 299 -2.40 29.71 7.39
N ALA A 300 -3.72 29.52 7.52
CA ALA A 300 -4.66 30.64 7.55
C ALA A 300 -4.37 31.60 8.73
N SER A 301 -4.08 31.06 9.92
CA SER A 301 -3.73 31.88 11.10
C SER A 301 -2.37 32.58 10.98
N GLY A 302 -1.46 32.03 10.19
CA GLY A 302 -0.15 32.61 9.86
C GLY A 302 -0.18 33.61 8.71
N GLY A 303 -1.34 33.84 8.08
CA GLY A 303 -1.48 34.69 6.90
C GLY A 303 -0.99 34.04 5.59
N GLU A 304 -0.68 32.74 5.61
CA GLU A 304 -0.36 31.95 4.42
C GLU A 304 -1.63 31.41 3.75
N SER A 305 -1.54 31.10 2.46
CA SER A 305 -2.67 30.49 1.76
C SER A 305 -2.89 29.03 2.20
N PRO A 306 -4.12 28.65 2.60
CA PRO A 306 -4.47 27.25 2.87
C PRO A 306 -4.76 26.44 1.60
N ALA A 307 -4.64 27.03 0.40
CA ALA A 307 -5.05 26.41 -0.87
C ALA A 307 -4.42 25.04 -1.11
N ARG A 308 -3.12 24.87 -0.81
CA ARG A 308 -2.43 23.57 -0.95
C ARG A 308 -3.09 22.45 -0.14
N TYR A 309 -3.56 22.75 1.06
CA TYR A 309 -4.14 21.78 1.97
C TYR A 309 -5.60 21.48 1.63
N LEU A 310 -6.34 22.49 1.15
CA LEU A 310 -7.68 22.29 0.62
C LEU A 310 -7.65 21.35 -0.59
N MET A 311 -6.66 21.50 -1.48
CA MET A 311 -6.46 20.59 -2.61
C MET A 311 -6.09 19.17 -2.15
N ALA A 312 -5.27 19.03 -1.11
CA ALA A 312 -4.91 17.73 -0.55
C ALA A 312 -6.09 16.99 0.11
N GLU A 313 -7.09 17.71 0.62
CA GLU A 313 -8.29 17.11 1.24
C GLU A 313 -9.27 16.53 0.20
N ILE A 314 -9.31 17.08 -1.01
CA ILE A 314 -10.28 16.72 -2.06
C ILE A 314 -10.30 15.21 -2.38
N PRO A 315 -9.17 14.54 -2.67
CA PRO A 315 -9.16 13.12 -2.96
C PRO A 315 -9.71 12.27 -1.81
N LEU A 316 -9.41 12.66 -0.56
CA LEU A 316 -9.85 11.93 0.63
C LEU A 316 -11.37 12.01 0.81
N ARG A 317 -11.98 13.18 0.54
CA ARG A 317 -13.44 13.33 0.56
C ARG A 317 -14.12 12.55 -0.55
N LEU A 318 -13.50 12.51 -1.74
CA LEU A 318 -14.03 11.76 -2.88
C LEU A 318 -13.99 10.25 -2.62
N GLU A 319 -12.88 9.73 -2.08
CA GLU A 319 -12.73 8.32 -1.68
C GLU A 319 -13.82 7.90 -0.68
N ARG A 320 -14.13 8.78 0.28
CA ARG A 320 -15.18 8.58 1.28
C ARG A 320 -16.60 8.83 0.76
N ARG A 321 -16.75 9.24 -0.50
CA ARG A 321 -18.04 9.61 -1.13
C ARG A 321 -18.76 10.75 -0.40
N GLU A 322 -18.01 11.63 0.24
CA GLU A 322 -18.52 12.79 0.98
C GLU A 322 -18.72 13.97 0.01
N VAL A 323 -19.73 13.87 -0.85
CA VAL A 323 -19.99 14.79 -1.96
C VAL A 323 -20.18 16.24 -1.50
N ASP A 324 -20.85 16.45 -0.36
CA ASP A 324 -21.10 17.80 0.17
C ASP A 324 -19.81 18.47 0.64
N GLU A 325 -18.92 17.74 1.30
CA GLU A 325 -17.62 18.24 1.73
C GLU A 325 -16.70 18.51 0.52
N PHE A 326 -16.70 17.62 -0.47
CA PHE A 326 -16.01 17.86 -1.74
C PHE A 326 -16.49 19.18 -2.39
N ARG A 327 -17.80 19.40 -2.50
CA ARG A 327 -18.37 20.62 -3.08
C ARG A 327 -17.96 21.86 -2.28
N ARG A 328 -18.03 21.80 -0.96
CA ARG A 328 -17.62 22.89 -0.06
C ARG A 328 -16.16 23.28 -0.26
N LEU A 329 -15.26 22.30 -0.33
CA LEU A 329 -13.83 22.53 -0.56
C LEU A 329 -13.57 23.15 -1.93
N PHE A 330 -14.23 22.61 -2.96
CA PHE A 330 -14.10 23.08 -4.34
C PHE A 330 -14.60 24.53 -4.49
N GLU A 331 -15.74 24.87 -3.90
CA GLU A 331 -16.28 26.23 -3.91
C GLU A 331 -15.34 27.19 -3.18
N ARG A 332 -14.82 26.80 -2.00
CA ARG A 332 -13.85 27.62 -1.25
C ARG A 332 -12.58 27.89 -2.06
N LEU A 333 -12.02 26.88 -2.72
CA LEU A 333 -10.86 27.04 -3.61
C LEU A 333 -11.18 27.97 -4.77
N SER A 334 -12.28 27.72 -5.46
CA SER A 334 -12.70 28.46 -6.66
C SER A 334 -12.99 29.93 -6.36
N THR A 335 -13.60 30.23 -5.21
CA THR A 335 -14.03 31.59 -4.88
C THR A 335 -12.93 32.42 -4.23
N LYS A 336 -12.10 31.82 -3.36
CA LYS A 336 -11.13 32.56 -2.55
C LYS A 336 -9.68 32.44 -3.03
N HIS A 337 -9.31 31.31 -3.64
CA HIS A 337 -7.90 30.96 -3.87
C HIS A 337 -7.54 30.75 -5.35
N ILE A 338 -8.51 30.66 -6.26
CA ILE A 338 -8.25 30.33 -7.67
C ILE A 338 -7.33 31.32 -8.40
N LYS A 339 -7.32 32.58 -7.95
CA LYS A 339 -6.50 33.66 -8.52
C LYS A 339 -5.06 33.64 -7.99
N GLU A 340 -4.77 32.82 -6.99
CA GLU A 340 -3.42 32.67 -6.48
C GLU A 340 -2.55 31.96 -7.53
N PRO A 341 -1.26 32.32 -7.63
CA PRO A 341 -0.36 31.71 -8.61
C PRO A 341 -0.35 30.18 -8.48
N GLY A 342 -0.56 29.47 -9.58
CA GLY A 342 -0.46 28.00 -9.64
C GLY A 342 -1.68 27.23 -9.11
N VAL A 343 -2.63 27.87 -8.40
CA VAL A 343 -3.77 27.17 -7.80
C VAL A 343 -4.74 26.66 -8.87
N ALA A 344 -5.09 27.48 -9.87
CA ALA A 344 -5.98 27.07 -10.95
C ALA A 344 -5.41 25.89 -11.76
N GLN A 345 -4.12 25.95 -12.09
CA GLN A 345 -3.43 24.89 -12.83
C GLN A 345 -3.35 23.61 -12.00
N SER A 346 -3.05 23.71 -10.72
CA SER A 346 -2.96 22.56 -9.80
C SER A 346 -4.32 21.90 -9.61
N LEU A 347 -5.39 22.69 -9.45
CA LEU A 347 -6.75 22.18 -9.36
C LEU A 347 -7.17 21.48 -10.65
N GLN A 348 -6.85 22.04 -11.81
CA GLN A 348 -7.11 21.40 -13.11
C GLN A 348 -6.39 20.05 -13.25
N MET A 349 -5.10 20.00 -12.89
CA MET A 349 -4.31 18.77 -12.90
C MET A 349 -4.86 17.72 -11.92
N LEU A 350 -5.31 18.15 -10.74
CA LEU A 350 -5.94 17.27 -9.76
C LEU A 350 -7.23 16.66 -10.32
N LEU A 351 -8.11 17.48 -10.90
CA LEU A 351 -9.35 16.99 -11.52
C LEU A 351 -9.08 16.04 -12.69
N TYR A 352 -8.01 16.27 -13.46
CA TYR A 352 -7.56 15.36 -14.50
C TYR A 352 -7.10 14.01 -13.93
N GLN A 353 -6.28 14.03 -12.87
CA GLN A 353 -5.81 12.80 -12.19
C GLN A 353 -6.97 12.01 -11.56
N LEU A 354 -7.98 12.70 -11.05
CA LEU A 354 -9.19 12.07 -10.50
C LEU A 354 -10.16 11.57 -11.60
N GLY A 355 -9.83 11.76 -12.88
CA GLY A 355 -10.67 11.36 -14.01
C GLY A 355 -11.95 12.19 -14.14
N ILE A 356 -12.06 13.32 -13.46
CA ILE A 356 -13.20 14.24 -13.53
C ILE A 356 -13.10 15.09 -14.80
N LEU A 357 -11.88 15.49 -15.18
CA LEU A 357 -11.59 16.19 -16.44
C LEU A 357 -10.85 15.28 -17.43
N ARG A 358 -11.19 15.43 -18.70
CA ARG A 358 -10.48 14.81 -19.83
C ARG A 358 -9.27 15.64 -20.28
N PRO A 359 -8.34 15.09 -21.09
CA PRO A 359 -7.19 15.83 -21.61
C PRO A 359 -7.57 17.08 -22.43
N ASP A 360 -8.78 17.08 -23.00
CA ASP A 360 -9.35 18.19 -23.78
C ASP A 360 -10.03 19.27 -22.91
N GLY A 361 -10.02 19.11 -21.59
CA GLY A 361 -10.63 20.04 -20.63
C GLY A 361 -12.15 19.88 -20.46
N SER A 362 -12.77 18.88 -21.10
CA SER A 362 -14.19 18.57 -20.92
C SER A 362 -14.44 17.69 -19.67
N MET A 363 -15.63 17.81 -19.08
CA MET A 363 -16.05 16.96 -17.96
C MET A 363 -16.25 15.52 -18.42
N ALA A 364 -15.76 14.55 -17.66
CA ALA A 364 -16.02 13.14 -17.92
C ALA A 364 -17.51 12.83 -17.72
N THR A 365 -18.19 12.36 -18.78
CA THR A 365 -19.57 11.88 -18.67
C THR A 365 -19.60 10.47 -18.07
N PRO A 366 -20.47 10.20 -17.07
CA PRO A 366 -20.64 8.84 -16.54
C PRO A 366 -21.05 7.88 -17.66
N GLY A 367 -20.27 6.81 -17.86
CA GLY A 367 -20.57 5.76 -18.83
C GLY A 367 -20.06 5.97 -20.26
N ALA A 368 -19.31 7.04 -20.54
CA ALA A 368 -18.61 7.18 -21.82
C ALA A 368 -17.22 6.55 -21.74
N ALA A 369 -16.96 5.54 -22.57
CA ALA A 369 -15.63 4.96 -22.72
C ALA A 369 -14.61 6.07 -23.05
N PRO A 370 -13.39 6.05 -22.47
CA PRO A 370 -12.34 6.98 -22.85
C PRO A 370 -12.05 6.83 -24.35
N PRO A 371 -11.85 7.92 -25.11
CA PRO A 371 -11.21 7.80 -26.41
C PRO A 371 -9.82 7.21 -26.19
N GLY A 372 -9.52 6.09 -26.86
CA GLY A 372 -8.27 5.36 -26.75
C GLY A 372 -7.07 6.24 -27.11
N GLY A 373 -6.49 6.86 -26.09
CA GLY A 373 -5.18 7.46 -26.12
C GLY A 373 -4.20 6.56 -25.37
N PRO A 374 -2.89 6.63 -25.66
CA PRO A 374 -1.89 5.89 -24.91
C PRO A 374 -2.03 6.22 -23.41
N PRO A 375 -1.76 5.26 -22.51
CA PRO A 375 -1.68 5.57 -21.10
C PRO A 375 -0.66 6.70 -20.88
N PRO A 376 -0.91 7.66 -19.97
CA PRO A 376 0.16 8.55 -19.55
C PRO A 376 1.29 7.65 -19.02
N GLY A 377 2.43 7.67 -19.71
CA GLY A 377 3.64 7.00 -19.24
C GLY A 377 3.93 7.42 -17.80
N ALA A 378 4.43 6.46 -17.01
CA ALA A 378 4.70 6.60 -15.58
C ALA A 378 4.98 8.05 -15.19
N ALA A 379 4.04 8.65 -14.46
CA ALA A 379 4.17 10.02 -14.02
C ALA A 379 5.55 10.17 -13.34
N PRO A 380 6.40 11.11 -13.78
CA PRO A 380 7.62 11.39 -13.04
C PRO A 380 7.23 11.71 -11.60
N ALA A 381 8.02 11.20 -10.65
CA ALA A 381 7.82 11.40 -9.23
C ALA A 381 7.30 12.82 -8.95
N THR A 382 6.12 12.88 -8.33
CA THR A 382 5.36 14.10 -8.02
C THR A 382 6.28 15.20 -7.52
N GLY A 383 6.57 16.17 -8.39
CA GLY A 383 7.14 17.44 -7.99
C GLY A 383 6.11 18.17 -7.14
N LEU A 384 6.33 18.16 -5.83
CA LEU A 384 5.58 18.93 -4.85
C LEU A 384 5.59 20.40 -5.28
N TRP A 385 4.43 20.97 -5.59
CA TRP A 385 4.34 22.40 -5.86
C TRP A 385 4.56 23.15 -4.53
N THR A 386 5.63 23.94 -4.45
CA THR A 386 5.90 24.88 -3.36
C THR A 386 5.85 26.30 -3.92
N PRO A 387 5.15 27.25 -3.27
CA PRO A 387 4.92 28.60 -3.79
C PRO A 387 6.18 29.43 -4.08
N ASP A 388 7.35 29.08 -3.51
CA ASP A 388 8.63 29.79 -3.72
C ASP A 388 9.30 29.53 -5.08
N GLN A 389 8.76 28.64 -5.93
CA GLN A 389 9.32 28.41 -7.28
C GLN A 389 9.13 29.60 -8.23
N GLY A 390 8.52 30.69 -7.77
CA GLY A 390 8.41 31.96 -8.50
C GLY A 390 9.64 32.88 -8.39
N ALA A 391 10.66 32.56 -7.59
CA ALA A 391 11.91 33.32 -7.53
C ALA A 391 13.01 32.64 -8.36
N SER A 392 13.31 33.25 -9.51
CA SER A 392 14.28 32.84 -10.54
C SER A 392 15.56 32.20 -9.98
N ALA A 393 15.73 30.90 -10.21
CA ALA A 393 17.05 30.28 -10.34
C ALA A 393 17.43 30.32 -11.83
N ALA A 394 18.55 31.00 -12.12
CA ALA A 394 19.00 31.30 -13.47
C ALA A 394 19.04 30.06 -14.36
N ALA A 395 18.41 30.17 -15.54
CA ALA A 395 18.41 29.14 -16.56
C ALA A 395 19.83 28.83 -17.05
N ALA A 396 20.25 27.57 -16.94
CA ALA A 396 21.31 27.04 -17.79
C ALA A 396 20.69 26.69 -19.17
N PRO A 397 21.36 27.01 -20.28
CA PRO A 397 20.74 26.95 -21.60
C PRO A 397 20.47 25.51 -22.04
N ALA A 398 19.30 25.32 -22.65
CA ALA A 398 18.92 24.11 -23.34
C ALA A 398 19.83 23.86 -24.55
N ALA A 399 20.56 22.75 -24.55
CA ALA A 399 21.20 22.21 -25.74
C ALA A 399 20.44 20.96 -26.18
N GLY A 400 19.60 21.12 -27.21
CA GLY A 400 19.06 20.00 -27.96
C GLY A 400 20.18 19.28 -28.72
N GLY A 401 20.24 17.96 -28.59
CA GLY A 401 21.18 17.14 -29.35
C GLY A 401 20.98 15.66 -29.05
N LYS A 402 20.45 14.92 -30.02
CA LYS A 402 20.38 13.45 -30.02
C LYS A 402 21.78 12.88 -29.71
N SER A 403 21.92 12.09 -28.65
CA SER A 403 23.15 11.33 -28.39
C SER A 403 22.82 9.86 -28.11
N LYS A 404 23.42 9.02 -28.96
CA LYS A 404 23.46 7.56 -28.86
C LYS A 404 24.14 7.19 -27.54
N LEU A 405 23.53 6.28 -26.80
CA LEU A 405 24.15 5.64 -25.63
C LEU A 405 25.43 4.91 -26.10
N TRP A 406 26.58 5.40 -25.65
CA TRP A 406 27.85 4.68 -25.66
C TRP A 406 28.16 4.30 -24.22
N VAL A 407 28.43 3.02 -23.97
CA VAL A 407 28.84 2.50 -22.66
C VAL A 407 30.29 2.02 -22.79
N PRO A 408 31.26 2.66 -22.10
CA PRO A 408 32.60 2.11 -21.95
C PRO A 408 32.71 1.20 -20.72
N GLY A 409 33.32 0.01 -20.90
CA GLY A 409 33.88 -0.75 -19.77
C GLY A 409 33.65 -2.26 -19.72
N MET A 410 33.57 -2.97 -20.86
CA MET A 410 33.70 -4.43 -20.86
C MET A 410 34.64 -4.84 -22.00
N ASP A 411 35.93 -4.96 -21.67
CA ASP A 411 36.73 -6.11 -22.11
C ASP A 411 36.59 -7.20 -21.04
#